data_AF-A0A7S1AMJ5-F1
#
_entry.id   AF-A0A7S1AMJ5-F1
#
_cell.length_a   1.000
_cell.length_b   1.000
_cell.length_c   1.000
_cell.angle_alpha   90.00
_cell.angle_beta   90.00
_cell.angle_gamma   90.00
#
_symmetry.space_group_name_H-M   'P 1'
#
loop_
_entity.id
_entity.type
_entity.pdbx_description
1 polymer ?
#
loop_
_entity_poly.entity_id
_entity_poly.type
_entity_poly.pdbx_seq_one_letter_code
_entity_poly.pdbx_strand_id
1 'polypeptide(L)'
;RHIRFKVRIACRCRWMMGTRPIQTPWTSGHQGAVHLAMWASNSKHLKLSLLFAVLLYSTIVKGSPACPSVNRSLQSPGAHVETTPRVQIFVVNAVWHPVGFFWVDEQGGERLISTMLKGETASTLAFEGHCFRARILSAHVVVDEFCVKQQNKQLRQQQQRRIPEQTRTIIACAGVPPMPNIDHSRDTEFEALLQDPNTPCLPADDSSKWSCVRYLRPWDVAQRDPQLYGFTSEEVENDREIDTGVCGTVNTNYAQHVPQMPQLTASGPGYAIMNFTPKLMEVLEWFEQHSSEAKVHPHVPGGYTNMKTVDLHLLNVNLHREPKQKIADEMERILQWWTGMLLQHTSTFGIRSYHRGSMLIDHVDRADTHIASAVLQFHQEVDHNSGWPLELMLANGTVGEVYVQRGQIILYEGGWLRHGRPMRLRGESFSNLFVHFAPLDWFGPCPNSGHKYGGVPENRMTSIADYPVEYSSCRPDHVEKLKSLFDQDSSDDELEL
;
A
#
# COMPACT_ATOMS: atom_id res chain seq x y z
N ARG A 1 19.28 38.95 24.96
CA ARG A 1 18.22 39.27 25.96
C ARG A 1 17.39 40.42 25.38
N HIS A 2 16.40 40.11 24.55
CA HIS A 2 14.99 39.85 24.89
C HIS A 2 14.20 41.11 25.26
N ILE A 3 13.31 41.52 24.34
CA ILE A 3 11.98 42.01 24.67
C ILE A 3 11.01 41.29 23.73
N ARG A 4 10.08 40.51 24.30
CA ARG A 4 8.90 39.93 23.63
C ARG A 4 7.67 40.50 24.33
N PHE A 5 6.74 41.04 23.56
CA PHE A 5 5.39 41.38 24.01
C PHE A 5 4.51 40.11 24.05
N LYS A 6 3.75 39.96 25.14
CA LYS A 6 2.63 39.00 25.28
C LYS A 6 1.35 39.82 25.39
N VAL A 7 0.34 39.51 24.58
CA VAL A 7 -1.06 39.87 24.84
C VAL A 7 -1.89 38.60 24.69
N ARG A 8 -2.61 38.26 25.76
CA ARG A 8 -3.61 37.17 25.83
C ARG A 8 -4.95 37.72 25.34
N ILE A 9 -5.66 36.97 24.50
CA ILE A 9 -7.09 37.17 24.26
C ILE A 9 -7.80 35.89 24.69
N ALA A 10 -8.77 36.06 25.59
CA ALA A 10 -9.68 35.04 26.08
C ALA A 10 -10.96 35.03 25.22
N CYS A 11 -11.52 33.85 24.94
CA CYS A 11 -12.89 33.70 24.46
C CYS A 11 -13.70 32.90 25.48
N ARG A 12 -14.77 33.52 25.98
CA ARG A 12 -15.80 32.94 26.85
C ARG A 12 -16.83 32.21 25.98
N CYS A 13 -17.17 30.97 26.31
CA CYS A 13 -18.43 30.35 25.91
C CYS A 13 -19.38 30.31 27.12
N ARG A 14 -20.62 30.76 26.93
CA ARG A 14 -21.66 30.84 27.96
C ARG A 14 -22.74 29.82 27.65
N TRP A 15 -23.06 28.98 28.63
CA TRP A 15 -24.19 28.07 28.67
C TRP A 15 -25.54 28.81 28.76
N MET A 16 -26.59 28.26 28.14
CA MET A 16 -27.97 28.38 28.59
C MET A 16 -28.74 27.07 28.29
N MET A 17 -29.36 26.52 29.33
CA MET A 17 -30.29 25.37 29.31
C MET A 17 -31.76 25.83 29.25
N GLY A 18 -32.62 24.92 28.79
CA GLY A 18 -34.06 24.80 29.12
C GLY A 18 -34.95 24.77 27.87
N THR A 19 -35.99 23.95 27.69
CA THR A 19 -36.72 22.97 28.53
C THR A 19 -37.70 22.18 27.62
N ARG A 20 -38.14 20.99 28.09
CA ARG A 20 -39.09 19.93 27.59
C ARG A 20 -40.31 20.35 26.71
N PRO A 21 -41.00 19.38 26.04
CA PRO A 21 -42.19 18.72 26.65
C PRO A 21 -42.38 17.20 26.30
N ILE A 22 -42.78 16.34 27.26
CA ILE A 22 -44.13 15.77 27.58
C ILE A 22 -44.53 14.51 26.77
N GLN A 23 -44.74 13.40 27.49
CA GLN A 23 -45.46 12.20 27.09
C GLN A 23 -46.97 12.32 27.42
N THR A 24 -47.84 11.67 26.64
CA THR A 24 -48.96 10.80 27.09
C THR A 24 -49.64 10.08 25.89
N PRO A 25 -50.39 8.98 26.12
CA PRO A 25 -50.66 7.90 25.14
C PRO A 25 -52.16 7.74 24.74
N TRP A 26 -52.50 6.58 24.11
CA TRP A 26 -53.82 6.02 23.70
C TRP A 26 -54.20 6.24 22.21
N THR A 27 -54.83 5.34 21.43
CA THR A 27 -55.15 3.89 21.41
C THR A 27 -55.69 3.55 20.00
N SER A 28 -55.47 2.30 19.55
CA SER A 28 -56.33 1.42 18.71
C SER A 28 -56.86 1.85 17.32
N GLY A 29 -56.65 0.96 16.33
CA GLY A 29 -57.78 0.41 15.56
C GLY A 29 -57.77 0.56 14.03
N HIS A 30 -57.38 -0.52 13.34
CA HIS A 30 -57.97 -1.10 12.11
C HIS A 30 -58.35 -0.18 10.91
N GLN A 31 -57.70 -0.41 9.75
CA GLN A 31 -58.27 -1.02 8.52
C GLN A 31 -57.34 -0.74 7.32
N GLY A 32 -57.25 -1.72 6.42
CA GLY A 32 -56.34 -1.71 5.27
C GLY A 32 -56.88 -1.04 4.01
N ALA A 33 -56.10 -1.26 2.94
CA ALA A 33 -56.34 -0.99 1.52
C ALA A 33 -55.78 0.33 0.94
N VAL A 34 -54.61 0.17 0.30
CA VAL A 34 -54.24 0.62 -1.06
C VAL A 34 -54.74 1.98 -1.53
N HIS A 35 -53.81 2.92 -1.76
CA HIS A 35 -53.78 3.70 -3.01
C HIS A 35 -52.43 4.43 -3.21
N LEU A 36 -51.82 4.22 -4.38
CA LEU A 36 -50.81 5.08 -5.01
C LEU A 36 -51.34 6.52 -5.10
N ALA A 37 -50.60 7.51 -4.61
CA ALA A 37 -50.54 8.85 -5.19
C ALA A 37 -49.38 9.69 -4.61
N MET A 38 -48.44 10.01 -5.50
CA MET A 38 -47.67 11.24 -5.64
C MET A 38 -47.71 12.28 -4.51
N TRP A 39 -46.53 12.61 -3.97
CA TRP A 39 -46.20 13.97 -3.55
C TRP A 39 -44.86 14.39 -4.15
N ALA A 40 -44.93 15.27 -5.15
CA ALA A 40 -43.81 15.95 -5.77
C ALA A 40 -43.59 17.30 -5.08
N SER A 41 -42.43 17.47 -4.43
CA SER A 41 -41.81 18.74 -4.04
C SER A 41 -40.39 18.37 -3.56
N ASN A 42 -39.26 18.84 -4.06
CA ASN A 42 -38.95 20.11 -4.70
C ASN A 42 -37.66 19.92 -5.55
N SER A 43 -37.81 19.46 -6.80
CA SER A 43 -36.68 19.04 -7.69
C SER A 43 -35.99 20.18 -8.46
N LYS A 44 -36.34 21.46 -8.20
CA LYS A 44 -35.83 22.58 -9.01
C LYS A 44 -34.44 23.08 -8.61
N HIS A 45 -34.04 22.94 -7.34
CA HIS A 45 -32.70 23.36 -6.91
C HIS A 45 -31.61 22.32 -7.23
N LEU A 46 -31.92 21.03 -7.15
CA LEU A 46 -30.93 19.96 -7.43
C LEU A 46 -30.60 19.85 -8.92
N LYS A 47 -31.58 20.07 -9.81
CA LYS A 47 -31.37 20.06 -11.27
C LYS A 47 -30.60 21.28 -11.78
N LEU A 48 -30.74 22.45 -11.14
CA LEU A 48 -29.98 23.64 -11.50
C LEU A 48 -28.50 23.50 -11.10
N SER A 49 -28.20 22.90 -9.95
CA SER A 49 -26.82 22.64 -9.52
C SER A 49 -26.13 21.56 -10.37
N LEU A 50 -26.85 20.52 -10.82
CA LEU A 50 -26.30 19.50 -11.71
C LEU A 50 -26.09 20.04 -13.15
N LEU A 51 -27.01 20.85 -13.66
CA LEU A 51 -26.80 21.51 -14.97
C LEU A 51 -25.67 22.54 -14.92
N PHE A 52 -25.52 23.31 -13.83
CA PHE A 52 -24.38 24.22 -13.69
C PHE A 52 -23.04 23.47 -13.59
N ALA A 53 -22.99 22.33 -12.88
CA ALA A 53 -21.78 21.51 -12.81
C ALA A 53 -21.41 20.91 -14.18
N VAL A 54 -22.38 20.43 -14.96
CA VAL A 54 -22.17 19.86 -16.30
C VAL A 54 -21.87 20.95 -17.36
N LEU A 55 -22.47 22.15 -17.24
CA LEU A 55 -22.13 23.30 -18.08
C LEU A 55 -20.77 23.90 -17.75
N LEU A 56 -20.34 23.91 -16.47
CA LEU A 56 -18.98 24.30 -16.09
C LEU A 56 -17.94 23.25 -16.52
N TYR A 57 -18.24 21.96 -16.46
CA TYR A 57 -17.33 20.92 -16.95
C TYR A 57 -17.21 20.94 -18.49
N SER A 58 -18.31 21.17 -19.22
CA SER A 58 -18.29 21.24 -20.68
C SER A 58 -17.75 22.57 -21.25
N THR A 59 -17.73 23.65 -20.46
CA THR A 59 -17.11 24.92 -20.87
C THR A 59 -15.62 25.01 -20.54
N ILE A 60 -15.09 24.19 -19.61
CA ILE A 60 -13.65 24.11 -19.35
C ILE A 60 -12.90 23.30 -20.43
N VAL A 61 -13.56 22.33 -21.07
CA VAL A 61 -12.91 21.46 -22.09
C VAL A 61 -12.85 22.12 -23.47
N LYS A 62 -13.72 23.10 -23.79
CA LYS A 62 -13.66 23.87 -25.04
C LYS A 62 -12.78 25.10 -24.89
N GLY A 63 -11.46 24.88 -24.84
CA GLY A 63 -10.48 25.98 -24.87
C GLY A 63 -9.08 25.67 -24.36
N SER A 64 -8.87 24.50 -23.73
CA SER A 64 -7.53 24.13 -23.25
C SER A 64 -6.56 23.90 -24.42
N PRO A 65 -5.33 24.43 -24.34
CA PRO A 65 -4.31 24.15 -25.34
C PRO A 65 -4.01 22.64 -25.39
N ALA A 66 -3.65 22.14 -26.57
CA ALA A 66 -3.15 20.77 -26.71
C ALA A 66 -1.93 20.57 -25.81
N CYS A 67 -1.77 19.35 -25.29
CA CYS A 67 -0.56 19.04 -24.54
C CYS A 67 0.68 19.18 -25.43
N PRO A 68 1.79 19.69 -24.88
CA PRO A 68 3.00 19.86 -25.66
C PRO A 68 3.50 18.51 -26.20
N SER A 69 3.91 18.50 -27.46
CA SER A 69 4.67 17.37 -28.01
C SER A 69 6.07 17.35 -27.40
N VAL A 70 6.60 16.17 -27.10
CA VAL A 70 7.95 16.01 -26.55
C VAL A 70 8.97 16.74 -27.43
N ASN A 71 9.63 17.77 -26.87
CA ASN A 71 10.73 18.43 -27.54
C ASN A 71 12.01 17.59 -27.39
N ARG A 72 12.37 16.85 -28.45
CA ARG A 72 13.56 15.99 -28.46
C ARG A 72 14.89 16.76 -28.45
N SER A 73 14.85 18.07 -28.69
CA SER A 73 16.02 18.95 -28.65
C SER A 73 16.12 19.73 -27.34
N LEU A 74 15.22 19.50 -26.39
CA LEU A 74 15.27 20.13 -25.07
C LEU A 74 16.48 19.57 -24.31
N GLN A 75 17.37 20.46 -23.88
CA GLN A 75 18.58 20.13 -23.13
C GLN A 75 18.95 21.30 -22.24
N SER A 76 19.47 21.04 -21.06
CA SER A 76 20.07 22.10 -20.24
C SER A 76 21.48 22.40 -20.75
N PRO A 77 21.90 23.67 -20.81
CA PRO A 77 23.31 23.97 -21.05
C PRO A 77 24.14 23.37 -19.92
N GLY A 78 25.30 22.82 -20.27
CA GLY A 78 26.22 22.35 -19.24
C GLY A 78 26.67 23.47 -18.33
N ALA A 79 27.00 23.11 -17.09
CA ALA A 79 27.47 24.03 -16.06
C ALA A 79 28.86 24.59 -16.42
N HIS A 80 28.95 25.30 -17.54
CA HIS A 80 30.09 26.12 -17.85
C HIS A 80 29.95 27.39 -17.02
N VAL A 81 30.95 27.57 -16.16
CA VAL A 81 31.33 28.78 -15.47
C VAL A 81 30.65 28.99 -14.11
N GLU A 82 31.50 29.15 -13.09
CA GLU A 82 31.24 29.64 -11.73
C GLU A 82 30.49 31.00 -11.67
N THR A 83 30.11 31.56 -12.82
CA THR A 83 29.47 32.88 -12.97
C THR A 83 27.99 32.81 -13.35
N THR A 84 27.44 31.63 -13.67
CA THR A 84 26.02 31.52 -14.03
C THR A 84 25.15 31.66 -12.78
N PRO A 85 24.18 32.59 -12.76
CA PRO A 85 23.33 32.80 -11.59
C PRO A 85 22.48 31.57 -11.28
N ARG A 86 22.43 31.23 -9.99
CA ARG A 86 21.50 30.23 -9.47
C ARG A 86 20.13 30.86 -9.31
N VAL A 87 19.08 30.07 -9.54
CA VAL A 87 17.68 30.44 -9.39
C VAL A 87 16.99 29.30 -8.65
N GLN A 88 16.22 29.64 -7.62
CA GLN A 88 15.34 28.71 -6.94
C GLN A 88 14.05 28.58 -7.77
N ILE A 89 13.73 27.37 -8.20
CA ILE A 89 12.52 27.09 -8.96
C ILE A 89 11.50 26.45 -8.04
N PHE A 90 10.27 26.94 -8.08
CA PHE A 90 9.09 26.33 -7.47
C PHE A 90 8.16 25.88 -8.59
N VAL A 91 7.70 24.63 -8.55
CA VAL A 91 6.79 24.09 -9.56
C VAL A 91 5.56 23.58 -8.85
N VAL A 92 4.40 24.11 -9.20
CA VAL A 92 3.10 23.74 -8.63
C VAL A 92 2.38 22.85 -9.62
N ASN A 93 1.92 21.67 -9.20
CA ASN A 93 1.06 20.85 -10.04
C ASN A 93 -0.41 21.23 -9.84
N ALA A 94 -1.07 21.76 -10.88
CA ALA A 94 -2.52 22.00 -10.88
C ALA A 94 -3.30 20.97 -11.71
N VAL A 95 -2.62 19.96 -12.28
CA VAL A 95 -3.23 18.85 -13.02
C VAL A 95 -3.78 17.83 -12.04
N TRP A 96 -4.97 17.30 -12.34
CA TRP A 96 -5.59 16.21 -11.59
C TRP A 96 -4.94 14.84 -11.88
N HIS A 97 -3.62 14.78 -11.97
CA HIS A 97 -2.84 13.55 -12.15
C HIS A 97 -1.53 13.68 -11.38
N PRO A 98 -0.91 12.58 -10.93
CA PRO A 98 0.49 12.60 -10.51
C PRO A 98 1.35 13.07 -11.69
N VAL A 99 2.13 14.13 -11.46
CA VAL A 99 3.02 14.71 -12.48
C VAL A 99 4.47 14.56 -12.02
N GLY A 100 5.25 13.77 -12.76
CA GLY A 100 6.69 13.73 -12.62
C GLY A 100 7.31 15.02 -13.16
N PHE A 101 8.16 15.66 -12.37
CA PHE A 101 8.94 16.85 -12.70
C PHE A 101 10.40 16.46 -12.87
N PHE A 102 10.92 16.64 -14.08
CA PHE A 102 12.23 16.17 -14.50
C PHE A 102 13.13 17.34 -14.88
N TRP A 103 14.40 17.30 -14.45
CA TRP A 103 15.46 18.09 -15.06
C TRP A 103 15.94 17.38 -16.32
N VAL A 104 16.14 18.14 -17.40
CA VAL A 104 16.66 17.60 -18.66
C VAL A 104 18.13 17.97 -18.75
N ASP A 105 19.03 16.98 -18.74
CA ASP A 105 20.47 17.19 -18.74
C ASP A 105 21.00 17.68 -20.10
N GLU A 106 22.33 17.79 -20.20
CA GLU A 106 23.04 18.31 -21.36
C GLU A 106 22.93 17.41 -22.60
N GLN A 107 22.62 16.13 -22.39
CA GLN A 107 22.44 15.13 -23.43
C GLN A 107 20.96 14.90 -23.76
N GLY A 108 20.05 15.63 -23.11
CA GLY A 108 18.60 15.44 -23.24
C GLY A 108 18.04 14.32 -22.36
N GLY A 109 18.85 13.75 -21.46
CA GLY A 109 18.43 12.75 -20.48
C GLY A 109 17.54 13.35 -19.40
N GLU A 110 16.47 12.66 -19.02
CA GLU A 110 15.54 13.10 -17.98
C GLU A 110 15.98 12.57 -16.60
N ARG A 111 16.13 13.44 -15.61
CA ARG A 111 16.35 13.10 -14.20
C ARG A 111 15.17 13.56 -13.36
N LEU A 112 14.45 12.61 -12.75
CA LEU A 112 13.31 12.92 -11.90
C LEU A 112 13.75 13.73 -10.67
N ILE A 113 13.11 14.87 -10.45
CA ILE A 113 13.29 15.69 -9.25
C ILE A 113 12.24 15.32 -8.21
N SER A 114 10.98 15.27 -8.62
CA SER A 114 9.85 15.00 -7.72
C SER A 114 8.64 14.57 -8.54
N THR A 115 7.76 13.77 -7.94
CA THR A 115 6.42 13.54 -8.45
C THR A 115 5.46 14.33 -7.58
N MET A 116 4.68 15.22 -8.19
CA MET A 116 3.78 16.14 -7.49
C MET A 116 2.34 15.77 -7.75
N LEU A 117 1.50 15.94 -6.74
CA LEU A 117 0.05 15.85 -6.84
C LEU A 117 -0.59 17.18 -7.02
N LYS A 118 -1.89 17.14 -7.32
CA LYS A 118 -2.65 18.38 -7.44
C LYS A 118 -2.51 19.21 -6.16
N GLY A 119 -2.06 20.45 -6.34
CA GLY A 119 -1.84 21.43 -5.28
C GLY A 119 -0.45 21.39 -4.68
N GLU A 120 0.34 20.34 -4.91
CA GLU A 120 1.68 20.22 -4.37
C GLU A 120 2.68 21.08 -5.15
N THR A 121 3.75 21.48 -4.44
CA THR A 121 4.84 22.29 -4.98
C THR A 121 6.17 21.58 -4.80
N ALA A 122 6.84 21.23 -5.90
CA ALA A 122 8.25 20.84 -5.86
C ALA A 122 9.14 22.07 -5.92
N SER A 123 10.35 21.97 -5.38
CA SER A 123 11.34 23.02 -5.54
C SER A 123 12.74 22.47 -5.77
N THR A 124 13.55 23.16 -6.56
CA THR A 124 14.93 22.80 -6.82
C THR A 124 15.77 24.03 -7.11
N LEU A 125 17.06 23.95 -6.82
CA LEU A 125 18.02 24.98 -7.19
C LEU A 125 18.58 24.66 -8.58
N ALA A 126 18.49 25.61 -9.50
CA ALA A 126 18.88 25.45 -10.89
C ALA A 126 19.70 26.66 -11.38
N PHE A 127 20.23 26.58 -12.59
CA PHE A 127 20.88 27.71 -13.24
C PHE A 127 19.99 28.29 -14.33
N GLU A 128 20.21 29.55 -14.67
CA GLU A 128 19.55 30.15 -15.83
C GLU A 128 19.84 29.33 -17.10
N GLY A 129 18.80 29.10 -17.91
CA GLY A 129 18.87 28.26 -19.09
C GLY A 129 18.64 26.77 -18.83
N HIS A 130 18.67 26.28 -17.58
CA HIS A 130 18.28 24.89 -17.30
C HIS A 130 16.84 24.63 -17.73
N CYS A 131 16.61 23.48 -18.36
CA CYS A 131 15.31 23.08 -18.88
C CYS A 131 14.73 21.92 -18.10
N PHE A 132 13.40 21.90 -18.01
CA PHE A 132 12.63 20.94 -17.27
C PHE A 132 11.45 20.43 -18.09
N ARG A 133 11.02 19.23 -17.77
CA ARG A 133 9.86 18.56 -18.36
C ARG A 133 8.93 18.07 -17.26
N ALA A 134 7.64 18.22 -17.47
CA ALA A 134 6.59 17.68 -16.62
C ALA A 134 5.78 16.65 -17.38
N ARG A 135 5.56 15.47 -16.79
CA ARG A 135 4.89 14.34 -17.45
C ARG A 135 3.92 13.64 -16.50
N ILE A 136 2.74 13.26 -17.01
CA ILE A 136 1.87 12.30 -16.33
C ILE A 136 2.52 10.93 -16.45
N LEU A 137 2.93 10.33 -15.34
CA LEU A 137 3.74 9.11 -15.33
C LEU A 137 2.99 7.92 -15.92
N SER A 138 1.74 7.70 -15.51
CA SER A 138 0.92 6.58 -15.99
C SER A 138 0.65 6.64 -17.50
N ALA A 139 0.34 7.82 -18.02
CA ALA A 139 -0.04 8.01 -19.41
C ALA A 139 1.13 8.37 -20.34
N HIS A 140 2.33 8.61 -19.79
CA HIS A 140 3.50 9.10 -20.50
C HIS A 140 3.28 10.41 -21.29
N VAL A 141 2.24 11.20 -20.93
CA VAL A 141 1.87 12.45 -21.60
C VAL A 141 2.67 13.61 -21.02
N VAL A 142 3.36 14.38 -21.86
CA VAL A 142 4.01 15.64 -21.44
C VAL A 142 2.95 16.69 -21.23
N VAL A 143 2.96 17.33 -20.06
CA VAL A 143 2.01 18.36 -19.68
C VAL A 143 2.62 19.76 -19.63
N ASP A 144 3.94 19.87 -19.47
CA ASP A 144 4.66 21.14 -19.56
C ASP A 144 6.14 20.93 -19.91
N GLU A 145 6.74 21.91 -20.58
CA GLU A 145 8.19 22.01 -20.82
C GLU A 145 8.59 23.49 -20.70
N PHE A 146 9.64 23.77 -19.93
CA PHE A 146 10.11 25.14 -19.74
C PHE A 146 11.59 25.20 -19.39
N CYS A 147 12.21 26.34 -19.64
CA CYS A 147 13.57 26.62 -19.19
C CYS A 147 13.60 27.85 -18.29
N VAL A 148 14.54 27.87 -17.34
CA VAL A 148 14.75 28.97 -16.39
C VAL A 148 15.08 30.24 -17.17
N LYS A 149 14.26 31.27 -16.99
CA LYS A 149 14.46 32.55 -17.68
C LYS A 149 15.64 33.30 -17.10
N GLN A 150 16.38 33.99 -17.97
CA GLN A 150 17.38 34.96 -17.54
C GLN A 150 16.69 36.16 -16.88
N GLN A 151 17.12 36.51 -15.67
CA GLN A 151 16.59 37.69 -15.00
C GLN A 151 17.09 38.99 -15.62
N ASN A 152 16.24 40.01 -15.60
CA ASN A 152 16.61 41.36 -15.99
C ASN A 152 17.76 41.88 -15.11
N LYS A 153 18.84 42.37 -15.75
CA LYS A 153 20.05 42.88 -15.08
C LYS A 153 19.77 43.93 -14.01
N GLN A 154 18.72 44.75 -14.18
CA GLN A 154 18.35 45.79 -13.21
C GLN A 154 17.78 45.21 -11.90
N LEU A 155 17.01 44.12 -11.97
CA LEU A 155 16.45 43.45 -10.78
C LEU A 155 17.55 42.76 -9.96
N ARG A 156 18.59 42.24 -10.62
CA ARG A 156 19.75 41.63 -9.94
C ARG A 156 20.53 42.63 -9.09
N GLN A 157 20.66 43.87 -9.57
CA GLN A 157 21.37 44.92 -8.81
C GLN A 157 20.58 45.34 -7.56
N GLN A 158 19.25 45.25 -7.59
CA GLN A 158 18.39 45.57 -6.45
C GLN A 158 18.29 44.43 -5.41
N GLN A 159 18.46 43.16 -5.81
CA GLN A 159 18.24 42.00 -4.93
C GLN A 159 19.44 41.56 -4.06
N GLN A 160 20.47 42.40 -3.92
CA GLN A 160 21.63 42.27 -3.00
C GLN A 160 21.70 40.94 -2.20
N ARG A 161 22.35 39.93 -2.82
CA ARG A 161 22.72 38.61 -2.24
C ARG A 161 21.60 37.57 -2.01
N ARG A 162 20.35 37.78 -2.45
CA ARG A 162 19.34 36.70 -2.42
C ARG A 162 19.34 35.89 -3.72
N ILE A 163 19.13 34.57 -3.58
CA ILE A 163 18.88 33.69 -4.73
C ILE A 163 17.50 34.06 -5.29
N PRO A 164 17.39 34.42 -6.57
CA PRO A 164 16.10 34.72 -7.16
C PRO A 164 15.20 33.51 -7.26
N GLU A 165 13.90 33.73 -7.10
CA GLU A 165 12.86 32.69 -7.10
C GLU A 165 12.00 32.80 -8.37
N GLN A 166 11.67 31.66 -8.99
CA GLN A 166 10.71 31.58 -10.10
C GLN A 166 9.69 30.48 -9.82
N THR A 167 8.40 30.78 -10.00
CA THR A 167 7.32 29.81 -9.85
C THR A 167 6.72 29.44 -11.20
N ARG A 168 6.56 28.15 -11.46
CA ARG A 168 5.85 27.59 -12.61
C ARG A 168 4.64 26.82 -12.12
N THR A 169 3.47 27.02 -12.73
CA THR A 169 2.28 26.21 -12.43
C THR A 169 1.98 25.35 -13.65
N ILE A 170 2.01 24.03 -13.47
CA ILE A 170 1.64 23.05 -14.48
C ILE A 170 0.12 22.97 -14.48
N ILE A 171 -0.48 23.26 -15.63
CA ILE A 171 -1.94 23.30 -15.81
C ILE A 171 -2.38 22.18 -16.75
N ALA A 172 -3.66 21.78 -16.65
CA ALA A 172 -4.21 20.75 -17.52
C ALA A 172 -4.25 21.22 -19.00
N CYS A 173 -3.98 20.29 -19.91
CA CYS A 173 -4.03 20.48 -21.35
C CYS A 173 -5.00 19.45 -21.99
N ALA A 174 -5.44 19.68 -23.22
CA ALA A 174 -6.51 18.89 -23.85
C ALA A 174 -6.15 17.41 -24.11
N GLY A 175 -4.87 17.05 -24.04
CA GLY A 175 -4.39 15.67 -24.17
C GLY A 175 -4.22 14.93 -22.84
N VAL A 176 -4.56 15.57 -21.70
CA VAL A 176 -4.55 14.90 -20.39
C VAL A 176 -5.69 13.87 -20.40
N PRO A 177 -5.43 12.58 -20.13
CA PRO A 177 -6.50 11.60 -20.01
C PRO A 177 -7.42 12.00 -18.85
N PRO A 178 -8.70 11.60 -18.85
CA PRO A 178 -9.49 11.65 -17.62
C PRO A 178 -8.81 10.79 -16.55
N MET A 179 -8.91 11.18 -15.27
CA MET A 179 -8.49 10.28 -14.20
C MET A 179 -9.27 8.97 -14.36
N PRO A 180 -8.59 7.82 -14.39
CA PRO A 180 -9.31 6.55 -14.40
C PRO A 180 -10.17 6.48 -13.15
N ASN A 181 -11.45 6.13 -13.30
CA ASN A 181 -12.25 5.70 -12.16
C ASN A 181 -11.96 4.23 -11.91
N ILE A 182 -12.13 3.78 -10.67
CA ILE A 182 -12.09 2.36 -10.35
C ILE A 182 -13.21 1.67 -11.16
N ASP A 183 -12.84 0.60 -11.86
CA ASP A 183 -13.77 -0.19 -12.64
C ASP A 183 -14.55 -1.13 -11.72
N HIS A 184 -15.76 -0.72 -11.36
CA HIS A 184 -16.66 -1.47 -10.48
C HIS A 184 -17.47 -2.57 -11.18
N SER A 185 -17.20 -2.85 -12.47
CA SER A 185 -18.01 -3.78 -13.25
C SER A 185 -17.96 -5.24 -12.78
N ARG A 186 -16.95 -5.59 -11.95
CA ARG A 186 -16.71 -6.96 -11.45
C ARG A 186 -16.77 -7.10 -9.94
N ASP A 187 -17.26 -6.08 -9.22
CA ASP A 187 -17.31 -6.09 -7.75
C ASP A 187 -18.04 -7.32 -7.21
N THR A 188 -19.22 -7.64 -7.77
CA THR A 188 -20.00 -8.83 -7.37
C THR A 188 -19.26 -10.15 -7.61
N GLU A 189 -18.40 -10.21 -8.64
CA GLU A 189 -17.57 -11.40 -8.86
C GLU A 189 -16.52 -11.53 -7.76
N PHE A 190 -15.81 -10.44 -7.46
CA PHE A 190 -14.76 -10.45 -6.44
C PHE A 190 -15.31 -10.71 -5.04
N GLU A 191 -16.46 -10.11 -4.70
CA GLU A 191 -17.19 -10.38 -3.45
C GLU A 191 -17.56 -11.87 -3.31
N ALA A 192 -18.04 -12.50 -4.39
CA ALA A 192 -18.42 -13.91 -4.38
C ALA A 192 -17.21 -14.87 -4.25
N LEU A 193 -16.00 -14.40 -4.53
CA LEU A 193 -14.76 -15.17 -4.40
C LEU A 193 -14.11 -15.03 -3.02
N LEU A 194 -14.54 -14.07 -2.20
CA LEU A 194 -14.02 -13.89 -0.84
C LEU A 194 -14.34 -15.11 0.04
N GLN A 195 -13.39 -15.45 0.89
CA GLN A 195 -13.59 -16.44 1.94
C GLN A 195 -13.94 -15.77 3.25
N ASP A 196 -14.81 -16.42 4.02
CA ASP A 196 -15.08 -16.02 5.40
C ASP A 196 -13.88 -16.41 6.27
N PRO A 197 -13.18 -15.44 6.91
CA PRO A 197 -12.06 -15.73 7.79
C PRO A 197 -12.45 -16.56 9.03
N ASN A 198 -13.75 -16.67 9.35
CA ASN A 198 -14.27 -17.52 10.42
C ASN A 198 -14.55 -18.96 9.98
N THR A 199 -14.29 -19.30 8.72
CA THR A 199 -14.41 -20.68 8.22
C THR A 199 -13.55 -21.61 9.07
N PRO A 200 -14.12 -22.68 9.66
CA PRO A 200 -13.37 -23.57 10.53
C PRO A 200 -12.31 -24.35 9.76
N CYS A 201 -11.15 -24.53 10.39
CA CYS A 201 -10.06 -25.34 9.86
C CYS A 201 -10.39 -26.84 9.90
N LEU A 202 -10.79 -27.39 8.75
CA LEU A 202 -11.20 -28.79 8.62
C LEU A 202 -10.46 -29.52 7.50
N PRO A 203 -10.23 -30.84 7.64
CA PRO A 203 -10.50 -31.66 8.84
C PRO A 203 -9.47 -31.39 9.95
N ALA A 204 -9.88 -31.50 11.22
CA ALA A 204 -9.07 -31.05 12.36
C ALA A 204 -7.70 -31.75 12.52
N ASP A 205 -7.54 -32.94 11.96
CA ASP A 205 -6.35 -33.79 12.05
C ASP A 205 -5.43 -33.72 10.83
N ASP A 206 -5.78 -32.95 9.80
CA ASP A 206 -5.00 -32.86 8.57
C ASP A 206 -4.95 -31.43 8.02
N SER A 207 -4.02 -30.64 8.58
CA SER A 207 -3.74 -29.28 8.13
C SER A 207 -3.27 -29.14 6.68
N SER A 208 -2.86 -30.24 6.02
CA SER A 208 -2.50 -30.19 4.58
C SER A 208 -3.68 -29.79 3.69
N LYS A 209 -4.92 -30.00 4.17
CA LYS A 209 -6.17 -29.72 3.46
C LYS A 209 -6.84 -28.40 3.86
N TRP A 210 -6.28 -27.66 4.81
CA TRP A 210 -6.93 -26.47 5.35
C TRP A 210 -6.98 -25.32 4.35
N SER A 211 -8.10 -24.61 4.37
CA SER A 211 -8.36 -23.34 3.68
C SER A 211 -9.12 -22.45 4.67
N CYS A 212 -8.41 -21.88 5.63
CA CYS A 212 -8.98 -21.22 6.81
C CYS A 212 -7.95 -20.27 7.44
N VAL A 213 -8.39 -19.51 8.46
CA VAL A 213 -7.49 -18.78 9.35
C VAL A 213 -7.53 -19.41 10.74
N ARG A 214 -6.36 -19.81 11.24
CA ARG A 214 -6.20 -20.22 12.65
C ARG A 214 -5.60 -19.07 13.44
N TYR A 215 -6.38 -18.52 14.38
CA TYR A 215 -5.90 -17.45 15.25
C TYR A 215 -5.19 -18.01 16.47
N LEU A 216 -3.98 -17.52 16.72
CA LEU A 216 -3.14 -17.88 17.85
C LEU A 216 -3.04 -16.70 18.83
N ARG A 217 -3.05 -17.01 20.12
CA ARG A 217 -2.76 -16.04 21.17
C ARG A 217 -1.24 -15.88 21.33
N PRO A 218 -0.74 -14.76 21.86
CA PRO A 218 0.70 -14.53 22.01
C PRO A 218 1.47 -15.68 22.67
N TRP A 219 0.87 -16.32 23.67
CA TRP A 219 1.53 -17.45 24.36
C TRP A 219 1.49 -18.76 23.58
N ASP A 220 0.55 -18.96 22.66
CA ASP A 220 0.57 -20.12 21.76
C ASP A 220 1.78 -20.03 20.82
N VAL A 221 2.07 -18.80 20.34
CA VAL A 221 3.30 -18.50 19.59
C VAL A 221 4.52 -18.74 20.50
N ALA A 222 4.52 -18.24 21.75
CA ALA A 222 5.62 -18.35 22.73
C ALA A 222 6.10 -19.77 23.03
N GLN A 223 5.21 -20.74 22.86
CA GLN A 223 5.50 -22.15 23.18
C GLN A 223 5.98 -22.95 21.96
N ARG A 224 6.11 -22.31 20.79
CA ARG A 224 6.57 -22.99 19.57
C ARG A 224 7.99 -23.50 19.72
N ASP A 225 8.22 -24.69 19.19
CA ASP A 225 9.53 -25.32 19.17
C ASP A 225 10.51 -24.52 18.28
N PRO A 226 11.60 -23.95 18.82
CA PRO A 226 12.61 -23.23 18.04
C PRO A 226 13.33 -24.08 16.99
N GLN A 227 13.22 -25.41 17.04
CA GLN A 227 13.74 -26.27 15.96
C GLN A 227 12.84 -26.25 14.73
N LEU A 228 11.53 -26.07 14.93
CA LEU A 228 10.52 -26.03 13.87
C LEU A 228 10.24 -24.61 13.38
N TYR A 229 10.56 -23.60 14.18
CA TYR A 229 10.30 -22.20 13.88
C TYR A 229 11.57 -21.36 13.96
N GLY A 230 11.83 -20.59 12.92
CA GLY A 230 12.93 -19.63 12.86
C GLY A 230 14.31 -20.22 12.59
N PHE A 231 15.30 -19.33 12.55
CA PHE A 231 16.66 -19.67 12.16
C PHE A 231 17.38 -20.51 13.20
N THR A 232 18.08 -21.53 12.72
CA THR A 232 19.02 -22.32 13.54
C THR A 232 20.34 -21.57 13.72
N SER A 233 21.09 -21.90 14.78
CA SER A 233 22.42 -21.34 15.00
C SER A 233 23.36 -21.60 13.81
N GLU A 234 23.27 -22.77 13.17
CA GLU A 234 24.06 -23.11 11.99
C GLU A 234 23.72 -22.22 10.79
N GLU A 235 22.44 -21.97 10.53
CA GLU A 235 22.02 -21.04 9.47
C GLU A 235 22.57 -19.63 9.73
N VAL A 236 22.47 -19.13 10.97
CA VAL A 236 22.99 -17.81 11.36
C VAL A 236 24.50 -17.72 11.20
N GLU A 237 25.24 -18.78 11.52
CA GLU A 237 26.70 -18.83 11.33
C GLU A 237 27.09 -18.85 9.84
N ASN A 238 26.32 -19.55 9.02
CA ASN A 238 26.57 -19.73 7.59
C ASN A 238 26.13 -18.53 6.74
N ASP A 239 25.18 -17.73 7.23
CA ASP A 239 24.67 -16.56 6.52
C ASP A 239 24.71 -15.30 7.39
N ARG A 240 25.76 -14.48 7.18
CA ARG A 240 25.93 -13.19 7.85
C ARG A 240 24.86 -12.15 7.52
N GLU A 241 24.04 -12.38 6.50
CA GLU A 241 22.94 -11.49 6.14
C GLU A 241 21.66 -11.83 6.91
N ILE A 242 21.58 -13.02 7.53
CA ILE A 242 20.41 -13.40 8.32
C ILE A 242 20.17 -12.35 9.41
N ASP A 243 18.96 -11.80 9.40
CA ASP A 243 18.45 -11.04 10.53
C ASP A 243 17.96 -12.03 11.57
N THR A 244 18.77 -12.24 12.62
CA THR A 244 18.37 -13.05 13.76
C THR A 244 17.13 -12.50 14.45
N GLY A 245 16.81 -11.22 14.25
CA GLY A 245 15.53 -10.65 14.62
C GLY A 245 15.14 -10.97 16.06
N VAL A 246 13.86 -11.27 16.29
CA VAL A 246 13.40 -11.82 17.56
C VAL A 246 13.27 -13.35 17.46
N CYS A 247 14.18 -14.06 18.14
CA CYS A 247 14.32 -15.54 18.12
C CYS A 247 14.41 -16.17 16.72
N GLY A 248 14.89 -15.41 15.74
CA GLY A 248 14.99 -15.89 14.36
C GLY A 248 13.64 -16.08 13.68
N THR A 249 12.54 -15.53 14.19
CA THR A 249 11.19 -15.63 13.59
C THR A 249 10.63 -14.29 13.13
N VAL A 250 11.20 -13.16 13.57
CA VAL A 250 10.67 -11.82 13.27
C VAL A 250 11.80 -10.87 12.88
N ASN A 251 11.75 -10.29 11.68
CA ASN A 251 12.72 -9.30 11.21
C ASN A 251 12.51 -7.96 11.94
N THR A 252 13.56 -7.40 12.53
CA THR A 252 13.47 -6.11 13.25
C THR A 252 14.14 -4.96 12.49
N ASN A 253 14.93 -5.27 11.46
CA ASN A 253 15.79 -4.28 10.80
C ASN A 253 15.06 -3.33 9.86
N TYR A 254 13.85 -3.67 9.41
CA TYR A 254 13.08 -2.85 8.46
C TYR A 254 11.62 -2.64 8.90
N ALA A 255 11.39 -2.18 10.13
CA ALA A 255 10.02 -1.96 10.66
C ALA A 255 9.73 -0.51 11.12
N GLN A 256 10.72 0.39 11.09
CA GLN A 256 10.60 1.77 11.61
C GLN A 256 9.55 2.65 10.90
N HIS A 257 9.10 2.24 9.71
CA HIS A 257 8.11 2.97 8.94
C HIS A 257 6.67 2.56 9.28
N VAL A 258 6.48 1.43 9.95
CA VAL A 258 5.16 0.89 10.30
C VAL A 258 4.24 1.91 10.98
N PRO A 259 4.68 2.73 11.96
CA PRO A 259 3.82 3.75 12.58
C PRO A 259 3.48 4.94 11.68
N GLN A 260 3.88 4.93 10.40
CA GLN A 260 3.53 5.94 9.40
C GLN A 260 2.66 5.36 8.27
N MET A 261 2.34 4.07 8.33
CA MET A 261 1.61 3.38 7.27
C MET A 261 0.10 3.62 7.38
N PRO A 262 -0.53 4.20 6.35
CA PRO A 262 -1.96 4.45 6.39
C PRO A 262 -2.76 3.15 6.28
N GLN A 263 -4.04 3.21 6.64
CA GLN A 263 -5.00 2.15 6.38
C GLN A 263 -5.48 2.22 4.93
N LEU A 264 -5.30 1.13 4.18
CA LEU A 264 -5.69 1.08 2.77
C LEU A 264 -7.11 0.56 2.58
N THR A 265 -7.52 -0.32 3.47
CA THR A 265 -8.86 -0.90 3.49
C THR A 265 -9.81 -0.05 4.31
N ALA A 266 -11.08 0.05 3.89
CA ALA A 266 -12.08 0.84 4.62
C ALA A 266 -12.35 0.30 6.04
N SER A 267 -12.16 -1.01 6.25
CA SER A 267 -12.34 -1.69 7.53
C SER A 267 -11.66 -3.06 7.52
N GLY A 268 -11.50 -3.66 8.70
CA GLY A 268 -10.98 -5.01 8.85
C GLY A 268 -9.49 -5.08 9.21
N PRO A 269 -8.91 -6.30 9.23
CA PRO A 269 -7.56 -6.55 9.72
C PRO A 269 -6.43 -6.22 8.71
N GLY A 270 -6.77 -5.62 7.57
CA GLY A 270 -5.83 -5.32 6.46
C GLY A 270 -5.36 -6.54 5.69
N TYR A 271 -6.13 -7.62 5.71
CA TYR A 271 -5.95 -8.76 4.81
C TYR A 271 -7.30 -9.33 4.38
N ALA A 272 -7.30 -10.07 3.28
CA ALA A 272 -8.45 -10.85 2.80
C ALA A 272 -7.98 -12.10 2.06
N ILE A 273 -8.84 -13.11 1.99
CA ILE A 273 -8.56 -14.37 1.27
C ILE A 273 -9.63 -14.52 0.20
N MET A 274 -9.23 -14.90 -1.01
CA MET A 274 -10.18 -15.17 -2.09
C MET A 274 -9.71 -16.28 -3.01
N ASN A 275 -10.65 -16.89 -3.72
CA ASN A 275 -10.33 -17.81 -4.80
C ASN A 275 -9.84 -17.05 -6.04
N PHE A 276 -9.09 -17.73 -6.91
CA PHE A 276 -8.68 -17.21 -8.21
C PHE A 276 -9.91 -16.85 -9.04
N THR A 277 -9.79 -15.75 -9.79
CA THR A 277 -10.72 -15.42 -10.86
C THR A 277 -10.51 -16.37 -12.04
N PRO A 278 -11.47 -16.49 -12.98
CA PRO A 278 -11.29 -17.29 -14.19
C PRO A 278 -10.00 -16.93 -14.96
N LYS A 279 -9.63 -15.65 -15.00
CA LYS A 279 -8.38 -15.21 -15.66
C LYS A 279 -7.13 -15.70 -14.95
N LEU A 280 -7.13 -15.77 -13.62
CA LEU A 280 -6.00 -16.29 -12.86
C LEU A 280 -5.93 -17.82 -12.93
N MET A 281 -7.07 -18.50 -13.12
CA MET A 281 -7.08 -19.94 -13.41
C MET A 281 -6.36 -20.26 -14.73
N GLU A 282 -6.50 -19.43 -15.76
CA GLU A 282 -5.70 -19.58 -17.00
C GLU A 282 -4.18 -19.44 -16.74
N VAL A 283 -3.78 -18.55 -15.83
CA VAL A 283 -2.36 -18.41 -15.43
C VAL A 283 -1.89 -19.65 -14.65
N LEU A 284 -2.77 -20.25 -13.86
CA LEU A 284 -2.49 -21.49 -13.14
C LEU A 284 -2.24 -22.66 -14.09
N GLU A 285 -3.05 -22.79 -15.14
CA GLU A 285 -2.87 -23.78 -16.22
C GLU A 285 -1.57 -23.54 -16.99
N TRP A 286 -1.26 -22.27 -17.30
CA TRP A 286 0.03 -21.90 -17.89
C TRP A 286 1.20 -22.35 -17.00
N PHE A 287 1.12 -22.14 -15.68
CA PHE A 287 2.16 -22.56 -14.75
C PHE A 287 2.40 -24.08 -14.77
N GLU A 288 1.35 -24.90 -14.87
CA GLU A 288 1.50 -26.36 -14.94
C GLU A 288 2.42 -26.78 -16.10
N GLN A 289 2.29 -26.12 -17.25
CA GLN A 289 3.05 -26.41 -18.46
C GLN A 289 4.49 -25.88 -18.41
N HIS A 290 4.79 -24.92 -17.54
CA HIS A 290 6.08 -24.20 -17.52
C HIS A 290 6.84 -24.36 -16.19
N SER A 291 6.27 -25.06 -15.21
CA SER A 291 6.88 -25.25 -13.88
C SER A 291 8.28 -25.86 -13.93
N SER A 292 8.54 -26.74 -14.90
CA SER A 292 9.85 -27.37 -15.14
C SER A 292 10.93 -26.40 -15.62
N GLU A 293 10.57 -25.18 -16.04
CA GLU A 293 11.54 -24.15 -16.44
C GLU A 293 12.15 -23.40 -15.24
N ALA A 294 11.64 -23.63 -14.03
CA ALA A 294 12.12 -22.99 -12.82
C ALA A 294 13.61 -23.30 -12.59
N LYS A 295 14.38 -22.28 -12.26
CA LYS A 295 15.82 -22.38 -11.96
C LYS A 295 16.07 -22.03 -10.50
N VAL A 296 17.24 -22.38 -9.97
CA VAL A 296 17.67 -21.92 -8.64
C VAL A 296 17.49 -20.39 -8.55
N HIS A 297 16.80 -19.96 -7.50
CA HIS A 297 16.45 -18.56 -7.29
C HIS A 297 17.74 -17.76 -7.03
N PRO A 298 17.93 -16.60 -7.69
CA PRO A 298 19.04 -15.71 -7.36
C PRO A 298 18.94 -15.23 -5.91
N HIS A 299 20.02 -14.71 -5.35
CA HIS A 299 20.02 -14.20 -3.98
C HIS A 299 18.83 -13.25 -3.67
N VAL A 300 18.12 -13.52 -2.57
CA VAL A 300 17.00 -12.71 -2.04
C VAL A 300 17.57 -11.79 -0.94
N PRO A 301 17.61 -10.46 -1.17
CA PRO A 301 18.18 -9.55 -0.18
C PRO A 301 17.24 -9.33 1.00
N GLY A 302 17.81 -9.15 2.19
CA GLY A 302 17.10 -8.73 3.39
C GLY A 302 17.15 -9.71 4.57
N GLY A 303 17.82 -10.86 4.40
CA GLY A 303 18.16 -11.71 5.53
C GLY A 303 17.00 -12.46 6.18
N TYR A 304 15.86 -12.55 5.50
CA TYR A 304 14.64 -13.13 6.06
C TYR A 304 14.31 -14.54 5.55
N THR A 305 15.16 -15.14 4.70
CA THR A 305 15.01 -16.53 4.22
C THR A 305 16.23 -17.36 4.60
N ASN A 306 16.07 -18.68 4.73
CA ASN A 306 17.20 -19.61 4.93
C ASN A 306 17.79 -20.13 3.60
N MET A 307 17.78 -19.31 2.55
CA MET A 307 18.08 -19.76 1.19
C MET A 307 19.53 -20.22 0.96
N LYS A 308 20.48 -19.87 1.85
CA LYS A 308 21.85 -20.39 1.80
C LYS A 308 21.98 -21.83 2.34
N THR A 309 20.93 -22.32 2.99
CA THR A 309 20.83 -23.70 3.53
C THR A 309 19.86 -24.53 2.71
N VAL A 310 18.73 -23.96 2.29
CA VAL A 310 17.72 -24.65 1.47
C VAL A 310 17.49 -23.85 0.20
N ASP A 311 17.89 -24.41 -0.95
CA ASP A 311 17.71 -23.76 -2.24
C ASP A 311 16.23 -23.43 -2.49
N LEU A 312 16.00 -22.26 -3.08
CA LEU A 312 14.70 -21.86 -3.61
C LEU A 312 14.76 -21.97 -5.13
N HIS A 313 13.63 -22.19 -5.79
CA HIS A 313 13.54 -22.12 -7.25
C HIS A 313 12.63 -20.98 -7.68
N LEU A 314 12.87 -20.44 -8.88
CA LEU A 314 12.14 -19.33 -9.47
C LEU A 314 11.78 -19.63 -10.92
N LEU A 315 10.49 -19.65 -11.22
CA LEU A 315 10.01 -19.48 -12.58
C LEU A 315 9.92 -17.99 -12.88
N ASN A 316 10.82 -17.50 -13.74
CA ASN A 316 10.90 -16.09 -14.07
C ASN A 316 9.80 -15.68 -15.07
N VAL A 317 8.69 -15.18 -14.55
CA VAL A 317 7.55 -14.69 -15.35
C VAL A 317 7.92 -13.53 -16.30
N ASN A 318 9.05 -12.85 -16.11
CA ASN A 318 9.50 -11.81 -17.05
C ASN A 318 9.89 -12.37 -18.42
N LEU A 319 10.17 -13.67 -18.51
CA LEU A 319 10.40 -14.36 -19.78
C LEU A 319 9.09 -14.66 -20.52
N HIS A 320 7.95 -14.48 -19.85
CA HIS A 320 6.62 -14.87 -20.31
C HIS A 320 5.68 -13.64 -20.27
N ARG A 321 5.71 -12.85 -21.35
CA ARG A 321 5.04 -11.54 -21.40
C ARG A 321 3.53 -11.62 -21.14
N GLU A 322 2.85 -12.59 -21.74
CA GLU A 322 1.39 -12.72 -21.62
C GLU A 322 0.96 -13.08 -20.18
N PRO A 323 1.47 -14.15 -19.54
CA PRO A 323 1.15 -14.47 -18.14
C PRO A 323 1.47 -13.31 -17.19
N LYS A 324 2.63 -12.67 -17.34
CA LYS A 324 3.01 -11.52 -16.51
C LYS A 324 2.00 -10.38 -16.63
N GLN A 325 1.61 -10.02 -17.86
CA GLN A 325 0.64 -8.94 -18.07
C GLN A 325 -0.73 -9.32 -17.51
N LYS A 326 -1.17 -10.56 -17.73
CA LYS A 326 -2.45 -11.08 -17.23
C LYS A 326 -2.51 -11.04 -15.70
N ILE A 327 -1.42 -11.42 -15.02
CA ILE A 327 -1.28 -11.31 -13.56
C ILE A 327 -1.37 -9.84 -13.13
N ALA A 328 -0.58 -8.95 -13.74
CA ALA A 328 -0.55 -7.54 -13.35
C ALA A 328 -1.92 -6.88 -13.54
N ASP A 329 -2.54 -7.03 -14.71
CA ASP A 329 -3.83 -6.39 -15.04
C ASP A 329 -4.97 -6.90 -14.15
N GLU A 330 -5.00 -8.20 -13.87
CA GLU A 330 -6.06 -8.79 -13.06
C GLU A 330 -5.89 -8.46 -11.58
N MET A 331 -4.65 -8.48 -11.07
CA MET A 331 -4.37 -8.13 -9.69
C MET A 331 -4.52 -6.63 -9.42
N GLU A 332 -4.28 -5.76 -10.41
CA GLU A 332 -4.62 -4.34 -10.32
C GLU A 332 -6.11 -4.16 -10.07
N ARG A 333 -6.98 -4.84 -10.84
CA ARG A 333 -8.44 -4.75 -10.65
C ARG A 333 -8.87 -5.23 -9.26
N ILE A 334 -8.35 -6.38 -8.83
CA ILE A 334 -8.67 -6.97 -7.52
C ILE A 334 -8.24 -6.04 -6.39
N LEU A 335 -6.99 -5.54 -6.42
CA LEU A 335 -6.48 -4.69 -5.34
C LEU A 335 -7.10 -3.30 -5.34
N GLN A 336 -7.44 -2.73 -6.51
CA GLN A 336 -8.17 -1.46 -6.57
C GLN A 336 -9.60 -1.60 -6.03
N TRP A 337 -10.28 -2.71 -6.32
CA TRP A 337 -11.57 -3.03 -5.71
C TRP A 337 -11.45 -3.19 -4.18
N TRP A 338 -10.48 -3.99 -3.72
CA TRP A 338 -10.30 -4.28 -2.30
C TRP A 338 -9.93 -3.06 -1.46
N THR A 339 -9.08 -2.18 -2.01
CA THR A 339 -8.65 -0.95 -1.33
C THR A 339 -9.55 0.25 -1.58
N GLY A 340 -10.37 0.23 -2.64
CA GLY A 340 -11.11 1.41 -3.09
C GLY A 340 -10.20 2.55 -3.57
N MET A 341 -8.95 2.26 -3.93
CA MET A 341 -7.95 3.23 -4.39
C MET A 341 -7.49 2.92 -5.81
N LEU A 342 -7.04 3.95 -6.54
CA LEU A 342 -6.31 3.73 -7.79
C LEU A 342 -4.87 3.36 -7.49
N LEU A 343 -4.40 2.30 -8.12
CA LEU A 343 -3.10 1.70 -7.83
C LEU A 343 -2.24 1.66 -9.08
N GLN A 344 -0.92 1.71 -8.89
CA GLN A 344 0.07 1.38 -9.92
C GLN A 344 0.77 0.09 -9.54
N HIS A 345 0.99 -0.75 -10.55
CA HIS A 345 1.84 -1.93 -10.43
C HIS A 345 3.28 -1.51 -10.11
N THR A 346 3.87 -2.09 -9.06
CA THR A 346 5.25 -1.78 -8.66
C THR A 346 6.17 -2.97 -8.85
N SER A 347 5.70 -4.19 -8.57
CA SER A 347 6.49 -5.40 -8.80
C SER A 347 5.63 -6.64 -8.99
N THR A 348 6.11 -7.55 -9.85
CA THR A 348 5.67 -8.94 -9.89
C THR A 348 6.92 -9.78 -9.75
N PHE A 349 7.06 -10.45 -8.61
CA PHE A 349 8.09 -11.46 -8.46
C PHE A 349 7.62 -12.72 -9.19
N GLY A 350 8.56 -13.45 -9.80
CA GLY A 350 8.21 -14.72 -10.45
C GLY A 350 7.63 -15.75 -9.46
N ILE A 351 7.28 -16.93 -9.97
CA ILE A 351 6.74 -17.99 -9.12
C ILE A 351 7.91 -18.64 -8.37
N ARG A 352 7.98 -18.42 -7.07
CA ARG A 352 9.00 -18.96 -6.19
C ARG A 352 8.53 -20.29 -5.61
N SER A 353 9.31 -21.34 -5.82
CA SER A 353 9.10 -22.66 -5.23
C SER A 353 10.05 -22.86 -4.05
N TYR A 354 9.46 -23.16 -2.90
CA TYR A 354 10.10 -23.52 -1.66
C TYR A 354 10.16 -25.03 -1.54
N HIS A 355 11.26 -25.55 -0.99
CA HIS A 355 11.50 -26.98 -0.78
C HIS A 355 11.53 -27.34 0.71
N ARG A 356 11.49 -28.63 1.03
CA ARG A 356 11.57 -29.13 2.41
C ARG A 356 12.60 -28.39 3.26
N GLY A 357 12.15 -27.90 4.42
CA GLY A 357 12.99 -27.14 5.36
C GLY A 357 13.11 -25.65 5.05
N SER A 358 12.56 -25.17 3.93
CA SER A 358 12.48 -23.73 3.63
C SER A 358 11.70 -22.99 4.70
N MET A 359 12.09 -21.74 4.94
CA MET A 359 11.51 -20.87 5.94
C MET A 359 11.68 -19.40 5.57
N LEU A 360 10.73 -18.56 6.00
CA LEU A 360 10.69 -17.13 5.77
C LEU A 360 10.23 -16.44 7.05
N ILE A 361 11.06 -15.64 7.70
CA ILE A 361 10.66 -14.97 8.94
C ILE A 361 9.67 -13.83 8.69
N ASP A 362 8.96 -13.44 9.75
CA ASP A 362 7.96 -12.38 9.69
C ASP A 362 8.61 -11.01 9.44
N HIS A 363 8.25 -10.38 8.33
CA HIS A 363 8.78 -9.10 7.89
C HIS A 363 7.65 -8.20 7.37
N VAL A 364 7.97 -6.95 7.09
CA VAL A 364 7.09 -6.05 6.35
C VAL A 364 7.71 -5.75 5.00
N ASP A 365 6.86 -5.49 4.01
CA ASP A 365 7.32 -5.18 2.66
C ASP A 365 7.90 -3.76 2.57
N ARG A 366 8.48 -3.43 1.41
CA ARG A 366 9.06 -2.11 1.16
C ARG A 366 8.02 -0.99 1.25
N ALA A 367 8.24 -0.08 2.18
CA ALA A 367 7.37 1.06 2.45
C ALA A 367 7.24 2.05 1.28
N ASP A 368 8.13 2.02 0.29
CA ASP A 368 8.12 2.93 -0.85
C ASP A 368 7.30 2.40 -2.03
N THR A 369 7.04 1.09 -2.10
CA THR A 369 6.55 0.45 -3.33
C THR A 369 5.57 -0.70 -3.11
N HIS A 370 5.53 -1.34 -1.93
CA HIS A 370 4.80 -2.59 -1.71
C HIS A 370 3.70 -2.37 -0.66
N ILE A 371 2.69 -1.59 -1.04
CA ILE A 371 1.69 -1.06 -0.11
C ILE A 371 0.43 -1.94 -0.11
N ALA A 372 -0.10 -2.22 -1.28
CA ALA A 372 -1.14 -3.22 -1.49
C ALA A 372 -0.51 -4.45 -2.17
N SER A 373 -0.49 -5.57 -1.47
CA SER A 373 0.26 -6.77 -1.86
C SER A 373 -0.66 -7.97 -1.98
N ALA A 374 -0.23 -8.97 -2.75
CA ALA A 374 -0.90 -10.25 -2.80
C ALA A 374 0.08 -11.42 -2.95
N VAL A 375 -0.23 -12.52 -2.26
CA VAL A 375 0.38 -13.84 -2.45
C VAL A 375 -0.61 -14.72 -3.20
N LEU A 376 -0.22 -15.22 -4.37
CA LEU A 376 -1.02 -16.18 -5.15
C LEU A 376 -0.45 -17.59 -4.94
N GLN A 377 -1.31 -18.53 -4.57
CA GLN A 377 -0.94 -19.91 -4.29
C GLN A 377 -1.09 -20.80 -5.53
N PHE A 378 0.05 -21.17 -6.12
CA PHE A 378 0.08 -21.94 -7.36
C PHE A 378 0.16 -23.44 -7.11
N HIS A 379 0.98 -23.90 -6.17
CA HIS A 379 1.18 -25.34 -5.99
C HIS A 379 1.62 -25.65 -4.56
N GLN A 380 1.26 -26.84 -4.08
CA GLN A 380 1.79 -27.39 -2.85
C GLN A 380 1.75 -28.91 -2.87
N GLU A 381 2.81 -29.50 -2.33
CA GLU A 381 2.96 -30.91 -1.99
C GLU A 381 3.55 -30.97 -0.59
N VAL A 382 2.66 -30.98 0.41
CA VAL A 382 3.02 -31.00 1.83
C VAL A 382 2.72 -32.36 2.45
N ASP A 383 3.46 -32.71 3.50
CA ASP A 383 3.23 -33.95 4.24
C ASP A 383 1.84 -33.93 4.91
N HIS A 384 1.31 -35.11 5.25
CA HIS A 384 0.06 -35.21 6.02
C HIS A 384 0.14 -34.37 7.30
N ASN A 385 -0.94 -33.62 7.59
CA ASN A 385 -1.01 -32.71 8.72
C ASN A 385 0.18 -31.73 8.83
N SER A 386 0.60 -31.21 7.68
CA SER A 386 1.75 -30.31 7.58
C SER A 386 1.49 -29.11 6.67
N GLY A 387 0.26 -28.61 6.67
CA GLY A 387 -0.07 -27.37 5.97
C GLY A 387 0.87 -26.24 6.35
N TRP A 388 1.25 -25.42 5.38
CA TRP A 388 2.24 -24.36 5.58
C TRP A 388 1.53 -23.00 5.49
N PRO A 389 1.22 -22.34 6.63
CA PRO A 389 0.45 -21.11 6.65
C PRO A 389 1.35 -19.90 6.35
N LEU A 390 0.71 -18.81 5.89
CA LEU A 390 1.28 -17.47 5.99
C LEU A 390 0.85 -16.89 7.34
N GLU A 391 1.81 -16.52 8.18
CA GLU A 391 1.54 -15.85 9.45
C GLU A 391 1.32 -14.36 9.20
N LEU A 392 0.34 -13.79 9.91
CA LEU A 392 0.01 -12.37 9.93
C LEU A 392 -0.03 -11.90 11.39
N MET A 393 0.84 -10.97 11.76
CA MET A 393 0.80 -10.39 13.11
C MET A 393 -0.19 -9.22 13.16
N LEU A 394 -1.30 -9.42 13.85
CA LEU A 394 -2.42 -8.48 13.86
C LEU A 394 -2.28 -7.42 14.96
N ALA A 395 -2.93 -6.28 14.76
CA ALA A 395 -2.90 -5.14 15.70
C ALA A 395 -3.48 -5.45 17.09
N ASN A 396 -4.33 -6.47 17.23
CA ASN A 396 -4.88 -6.89 18.51
C ASN A 396 -3.94 -7.83 19.30
N GLY A 397 -2.69 -8.01 18.83
CA GLY A 397 -1.74 -8.94 19.43
C GLY A 397 -2.05 -10.42 19.15
N THR A 398 -2.96 -10.76 18.24
CA THR A 398 -3.12 -12.15 17.79
C THR A 398 -2.27 -12.41 16.53
N VAL A 399 -1.95 -13.68 16.29
CA VAL A 399 -1.34 -14.10 15.02
C VAL A 399 -2.36 -14.91 14.23
N GLY A 400 -2.65 -14.46 13.02
CA GLY A 400 -3.46 -15.22 12.07
C GLY A 400 -2.56 -16.13 11.24
N GLU A 401 -2.67 -17.43 11.41
CA GLU A 401 -2.09 -18.40 10.47
C GLU A 401 -3.08 -18.64 9.33
N VAL A 402 -2.76 -18.11 8.16
CA VAL A 402 -3.59 -18.19 6.97
C VAL A 402 -3.18 -19.41 6.13
N TYR A 403 -4.04 -20.42 6.13
CA TYR A 403 -3.90 -21.61 5.30
C TYR A 403 -4.65 -21.43 3.99
N VAL A 404 -3.95 -21.63 2.87
CA VAL A 404 -4.53 -21.52 1.53
C VAL A 404 -4.21 -22.75 0.69
N GLN A 405 -5.12 -23.04 -0.23
CA GLN A 405 -5.04 -24.08 -1.23
C GLN A 405 -4.64 -23.52 -2.59
N ARG A 406 -4.22 -24.42 -3.48
CA ARG A 406 -3.96 -24.10 -4.89
C ARG A 406 -5.15 -23.34 -5.49
N GLY A 407 -4.87 -22.24 -6.19
CA GLY A 407 -5.90 -21.39 -6.78
C GLY A 407 -6.52 -20.38 -5.82
N GLN A 408 -5.81 -19.99 -4.77
CA GLN A 408 -6.26 -18.98 -3.80
C GLN A 408 -5.24 -17.85 -3.64
N ILE A 409 -5.73 -16.71 -3.20
CA ILE A 409 -5.00 -15.45 -3.05
C ILE A 409 -5.12 -14.99 -1.60
N ILE A 410 -4.01 -14.51 -1.04
CA ILE A 410 -3.99 -13.71 0.18
C ILE A 410 -3.69 -12.27 -0.23
N LEU A 411 -4.64 -11.36 0.00
CA LEU A 411 -4.46 -9.92 -0.14
C LEU A 411 -4.03 -9.35 1.21
N TYR A 412 -3.08 -8.42 1.23
CA TYR A 412 -2.60 -7.84 2.49
C TYR A 412 -1.97 -6.45 2.32
N GLU A 413 -2.00 -5.66 3.39
CA GLU A 413 -1.37 -4.33 3.47
C GLU A 413 0.14 -4.48 3.74
N GLY A 414 0.94 -4.75 2.71
CA GLY A 414 2.33 -5.23 2.83
C GLY A 414 3.29 -4.33 3.62
N GLY A 415 3.20 -3.01 3.47
CA GLY A 415 4.07 -2.08 4.20
C GLY A 415 3.76 -1.97 5.70
N TRP A 416 2.59 -2.45 6.16
CA TRP A 416 2.23 -2.47 7.57
C TRP A 416 2.23 -3.88 8.14
N LEU A 417 1.46 -4.77 7.52
CA LEU A 417 1.09 -6.04 8.10
C LEU A 417 2.29 -6.97 8.05
N ARG A 418 2.87 -7.22 9.23
CA ARG A 418 4.01 -8.11 9.34
C ARG A 418 3.58 -9.54 9.04
N HIS A 419 4.30 -10.18 8.14
CA HIS A 419 3.94 -11.48 7.61
C HIS A 419 5.14 -12.34 7.25
N GLY A 420 4.96 -13.65 7.25
CA GLY A 420 6.02 -14.61 7.01
C GLY A 420 5.53 -16.05 7.04
N ARG A 421 6.47 -16.98 6.90
CA ARG A 421 6.28 -18.42 7.08
C ARG A 421 7.39 -18.94 7.99
N PRO A 422 7.40 -18.56 9.29
CA PRO A 422 8.51 -18.87 10.18
C PRO A 422 8.56 -20.36 10.55
N MET A 423 7.45 -21.10 10.40
CA MET A 423 7.45 -22.56 10.46
C MET A 423 8.26 -23.14 9.29
N ARG A 424 9.07 -24.17 9.52
CA ARG A 424 9.76 -24.89 8.44
C ARG A 424 8.77 -25.68 7.58
N LEU A 425 8.94 -25.60 6.26
CA LEU A 425 8.16 -26.37 5.31
C LEU A 425 8.41 -27.88 5.51
N ARG A 426 7.35 -28.62 5.80
CA ARG A 426 7.33 -30.09 5.85
C ARG A 426 6.55 -30.61 4.64
N GLY A 427 7.27 -30.86 3.56
CA GLY A 427 6.72 -31.17 2.25
C GLY A 427 7.80 -31.17 1.19
N GLU A 428 7.46 -31.64 0.00
CA GLU A 428 8.37 -31.64 -1.15
C GLU A 428 8.45 -30.25 -1.77
N SER A 429 7.31 -29.58 -2.00
CA SER A 429 7.33 -28.27 -2.62
C SER A 429 6.13 -27.36 -2.26
N PHE A 430 6.33 -26.05 -2.37
CA PHE A 430 5.29 -25.04 -2.19
C PHE A 430 5.59 -23.82 -3.06
N SER A 431 4.66 -23.40 -3.94
CA SER A 431 4.93 -22.38 -4.96
C SER A 431 4.00 -21.17 -4.84
N ASN A 432 4.60 -20.00 -4.60
CA ASN A 432 3.89 -18.72 -4.53
C ASN A 432 4.37 -17.72 -5.57
N LEU A 433 3.44 -16.91 -6.07
CA LEU A 433 3.75 -15.66 -6.75
C LEU A 433 3.44 -14.48 -5.84
N PHE A 434 4.29 -13.45 -5.89
CA PHE A 434 4.11 -12.23 -5.13
C PHE A 434 3.94 -11.06 -6.11
N VAL A 435 2.91 -10.26 -5.90
CA VAL A 435 2.64 -9.05 -6.69
C VAL A 435 2.34 -7.90 -5.76
N HIS A 436 2.83 -6.72 -6.13
CA HIS A 436 2.76 -5.54 -5.29
C HIS A 436 2.37 -4.31 -6.09
N PHE A 437 1.64 -3.45 -5.41
CA PHE A 437 1.11 -2.21 -5.90
C PHE A 437 1.29 -1.12 -4.85
N ALA A 438 1.22 0.12 -5.32
CA ALA A 438 1.12 1.29 -4.45
C ALA A 438 0.04 2.23 -5.01
N PRO A 439 -0.57 3.09 -4.17
CA PRO A 439 -1.37 4.19 -4.69
C PRO A 439 -0.61 4.96 -5.77
N LEU A 440 -1.33 5.42 -6.81
CA LEU A 440 -0.73 6.18 -7.95
C LEU A 440 0.15 7.35 -7.50
N ASP A 441 -0.10 7.83 -6.30
CA ASP A 441 0.46 9.00 -5.70
C ASP A 441 1.18 8.74 -4.37
N TRP A 442 1.62 7.50 -4.19
CA TRP A 442 2.46 7.09 -3.08
C TRP A 442 3.92 7.51 -3.27
N PHE A 443 4.49 8.18 -2.27
CA PHE A 443 5.88 8.64 -2.27
C PHE A 443 6.66 8.13 -1.05
N GLY A 444 6.16 7.06 -0.43
CA GLY A 444 6.69 6.52 0.80
C GLY A 444 6.00 7.04 2.07
N PRO A 445 6.42 6.51 3.22
CA PRO A 445 5.94 6.92 4.53
C PRO A 445 6.43 8.34 4.83
N CYS A 446 5.50 9.26 5.06
CA CYS A 446 5.79 10.59 5.56
C CYS A 446 4.64 11.08 6.45
N PRO A 447 4.83 12.15 7.25
CA PRO A 447 3.77 12.69 8.10
C PRO A 447 2.47 13.03 7.36
N ASN A 448 2.56 13.36 6.06
CA ASN A 448 1.40 13.68 5.23
C ASN A 448 0.69 12.46 4.64
N SER A 449 1.31 11.27 4.63
CA SER A 449 0.71 10.06 4.07
C SER A 449 -0.57 9.70 4.82
N GLY A 450 -0.60 9.87 6.15
CA GLY A 450 -1.80 9.68 6.96
C GLY A 450 -2.95 10.60 6.56
N HIS A 451 -2.71 11.88 6.30
CA HIS A 451 -3.77 12.81 5.90
C HIS A 451 -4.46 12.44 4.59
N LYS A 452 -3.74 11.73 3.74
CA LYS A 452 -4.14 11.49 2.36
C LYS A 452 -4.89 10.18 2.16
N TYR A 453 -4.53 9.16 2.92
CA TYR A 453 -5.07 7.80 2.78
C TYR A 453 -5.87 7.39 4.03
N GLY A 454 -6.75 8.26 4.52
CA GLY A 454 -7.72 7.91 5.57
C GLY A 454 -7.19 7.88 7.01
N GLY A 455 -5.92 8.23 7.24
CA GLY A 455 -5.29 8.28 8.57
C GLY A 455 -4.24 7.19 8.75
N VAL A 456 -3.42 7.34 9.79
CA VAL A 456 -2.58 6.26 10.32
C VAL A 456 -3.24 5.76 11.60
N PRO A 457 -3.72 4.51 11.65
CA PRO A 457 -4.26 3.93 12.88
C PRO A 457 -3.27 3.99 14.03
N GLU A 458 -3.74 4.26 15.25
CA GLU A 458 -2.87 4.27 16.44
C GLU A 458 -2.30 2.87 16.76
N ASN A 459 -2.99 1.82 16.30
CA ASN A 459 -2.65 0.42 16.52
C ASN A 459 -1.68 -0.18 15.48
N ARG A 460 -0.96 0.66 14.71
CA ARG A 460 0.02 0.15 13.73
C ARG A 460 1.21 -0.57 14.37
N MET A 461 1.57 -0.21 15.62
CA MET A 461 2.68 -0.76 16.39
C MET A 461 2.21 -1.51 17.64
N THR A 462 1.13 -2.29 17.52
CA THR A 462 0.56 -3.05 18.65
C THR A 462 0.51 -4.55 18.37
N SER A 463 1.28 -5.02 17.37
CA SER A 463 1.42 -6.45 17.14
C SER A 463 2.24 -7.10 18.27
N ILE A 464 2.25 -8.44 18.32
CA ILE A 464 3.04 -9.16 19.33
C ILE A 464 4.54 -8.84 19.28
N ALA A 465 5.04 -8.43 18.11
CA ALA A 465 6.44 -8.09 17.91
C ALA A 465 6.80 -6.68 18.40
N ASP A 466 5.81 -5.85 18.76
CA ASP A 466 6.02 -4.44 19.08
C ASP A 466 6.09 -4.20 20.60
N TYR A 467 6.60 -3.03 20.98
CA TYR A 467 6.61 -2.57 22.38
C TYR A 467 5.17 -2.32 22.89
N PRO A 468 4.83 -2.70 24.14
CA PRO A 468 5.68 -3.22 25.21
C PRO A 468 5.79 -4.76 25.27
N VAL A 469 5.20 -5.47 24.31
CA VAL A 469 5.13 -6.93 24.32
C VAL A 469 6.51 -7.53 24.09
N GLU A 470 7.18 -7.14 22.98
CA GLU A 470 8.49 -7.63 22.55
C GLU A 470 8.59 -9.18 22.66
N TYR A 471 7.66 -9.85 21.99
CA TYR A 471 7.49 -11.30 22.02
C TYR A 471 8.73 -12.09 21.59
N SER A 472 9.01 -13.23 22.23
CA SER A 472 10.09 -14.15 21.83
C SER A 472 9.72 -15.63 22.12
N SER A 473 9.83 -16.50 21.10
CA SER A 473 9.53 -17.96 21.18
C SER A 473 10.57 -18.75 21.97
N CYS A 474 11.79 -18.22 22.08
CA CYS A 474 12.95 -18.91 22.64
C CYS A 474 13.15 -18.66 24.14
N ARG A 475 12.23 -17.95 24.81
CA ARG A 475 12.31 -17.59 26.22
C ARG A 475 11.08 -18.08 26.99
N PRO A 476 11.18 -19.18 27.75
CA PRO A 476 10.05 -19.75 28.48
C PRO A 476 9.39 -18.79 29.47
N ASP A 477 10.16 -17.87 30.06
CA ASP A 477 9.69 -16.82 30.99
C ASP A 477 8.78 -15.77 30.32
N HIS A 478 8.87 -15.62 28.98
CA HIS A 478 7.97 -14.73 28.25
C HIS A 478 6.53 -15.25 28.26
N VAL A 479 6.31 -16.57 28.35
CA VAL A 479 4.96 -17.15 28.39
C VAL A 479 4.15 -16.61 29.58
N GLU A 480 4.74 -16.60 30.78
CA GLU A 480 4.08 -16.13 32.00
C GLU A 480 3.85 -14.62 31.96
N LYS A 481 4.85 -13.86 31.48
CA LYS A 481 4.74 -12.41 31.27
C LYS A 481 3.59 -12.08 30.31
N LEU A 482 3.50 -12.78 29.17
CA LEU A 482 2.45 -12.57 28.16
C LEU A 482 1.07 -12.89 28.72
N LYS A 483 0.91 -14.01 29.42
CA LYS A 483 -0.37 -14.32 30.09
C LYS A 483 -0.77 -13.20 31.04
N SER A 484 0.17 -12.71 31.87
CA SER A 484 -0.13 -11.64 32.83
C SER A 484 -0.53 -10.31 32.19
N LEU A 485 0.08 -9.95 31.04
CA LEU A 485 -0.23 -8.71 30.32
C LEU A 485 -1.63 -8.77 29.69
N PHE A 486 -1.95 -9.89 29.03
CA PHE A 486 -3.20 -10.02 28.27
C PHE A 486 -4.40 -10.48 29.13
N ASP A 487 -4.17 -11.18 30.25
CA ASP A 487 -5.25 -11.49 31.22
C ASP A 487 -5.72 -10.22 31.97
N GLN A 488 -4.85 -9.23 32.16
CA GLN A 488 -5.20 -7.95 32.81
C GLN A 488 -6.07 -7.04 31.93
N ASP A 489 -5.91 -7.09 30.60
CA ASP A 489 -6.73 -6.31 29.66
C ASP A 489 -8.09 -6.98 29.39
N SER A 490 -8.20 -8.31 29.55
CA SER A 490 -9.45 -9.05 29.31
C SER A 490 -10.56 -8.79 30.33
N SER A 491 -10.29 -8.09 31.44
CA SER A 491 -11.31 -7.73 32.43
C SER A 491 -12.10 -6.46 32.11
N ASP A 492 -11.68 -5.67 31.10
CA ASP A 492 -12.31 -4.38 30.79
C ASP A 492 -13.04 -4.32 29.42
N ASP A 493 -12.90 -5.31 28.53
CA ASP A 493 -13.60 -5.32 27.23
C ASP A 493 -14.18 -6.71 26.87
N GLU A 494 -15.31 -7.09 27.49
CA GLU A 494 -16.33 -7.89 26.81
C GLU A 494 -17.03 -6.99 25.77
N LEU A 495 -16.37 -6.74 24.64
CA LEU A 495 -17.00 -6.12 23.47
C LEU A 495 -17.14 -7.16 22.37
N GLU A 496 -18.40 -7.55 22.19
CA GLU A 496 -19.02 -8.34 21.12
C GLU A 496 -18.15 -8.50 19.86
N LEU A 497 -17.73 -9.75 19.61
CA LEU A 497 -17.28 -10.26 18.31
C LEU A 497 -18.47 -10.50 17.37
#